data_AF-A0A7X8LPW3-F1
#
_entry.id   AF-A0A7X8LPW3-F1
#
_cell.length_a   1.000
_cell.length_b   1.000
_cell.length_c   1.000
_cell.angle_alpha   90.00
_cell.angle_beta   90.00
_cell.angle_gamma   90.00
#
_symmetry.space_group_name_H-M   'P 1'
#
loop_
_entity.id
_entity.type
_entity.pdbx_description
1 polymer ?
#
loop_
_entity_poly.entity_id
_entity_poly.type
_entity_poly.pdbx_seq_one_letter_code
_entity_poly.pdbx_strand_id
1 'polypeptide(L)' 'DIDEAVFLSDTIYIMTRQPGTIKKTMQVPLKRPRDHSFMLTPEFIQMKKEIVELIWEESKQAAMEARV' A
#
# COMPACT_ATOMS: atom_id res chain seq x y z
N ASP A 1 -7.62 -0.78 -6.75
CA ASP A 1 -7.97 0.13 -5.65
C ASP A 1 -7.12 -0.23 -4.42
N ILE A 2 -6.66 0.74 -3.60
CA ILE A 2 -5.85 0.47 -2.39
C ILE A 2 -6.73 -0.18 -1.32
N ASP A 3 -7.97 0.28 -1.19
CA ASP A 3 -8.87 -0.21 -0.15
C ASP A 3 -9.21 -1.69 -0.38
N GLU A 4 -9.46 -2.07 -1.63
CA GLU A 4 -9.64 -3.48 -2.02
C GLU A 4 -8.38 -4.30 -1.77
N ALA A 5 -7.19 -3.78 -2.07
CA ALA A 5 -5.94 -4.50 -1.84
C ALA A 5 -5.74 -4.83 -0.35
N VAL A 6 -6.01 -3.86 0.54
CA VAL A 6 -5.92 -4.08 1.99
C VAL A 6 -7.02 -5.02 2.47
N PHE A 7 -8.25 -4.86 1.98
CA PHE A 7 -9.38 -5.67 2.43
C PHE A 7 -9.31 -7.13 1.94
N LEU A 8 -8.79 -7.38 0.74
CA LEU A 8 -8.79 -8.69 0.11
C LEU A 8 -7.50 -9.47 0.28
N SER A 9 -6.37 -8.82 0.58
CA SER A 9 -5.07 -9.51 0.63
C SER A 9 -4.68 -9.90 2.05
N ASP A 10 -3.87 -10.96 2.16
CA ASP A 10 -3.15 -11.28 3.41
C ASP A 10 -1.73 -10.67 3.38
N THR A 11 -1.20 -10.43 2.18
CA THR A 11 0.10 -9.80 1.97
C THR A 11 0.00 -8.79 0.83
N ILE A 12 0.59 -7.61 1.03
CA ILE A 12 0.67 -6.53 0.04
C ILE A 12 2.13 -6.29 -0.30
N TYR A 13 2.43 -6.27 -1.59
CA TYR A 13 3.75 -5.92 -2.11
C TYR A 13 3.70 -4.52 -2.71
N ILE A 14 4.51 -3.61 -2.19
CA ILE A 14 4.74 -2.29 -2.77
C ILE A 14 5.99 -2.40 -3.63
N MET A 15 5.87 -2.00 -4.89
CA MET A 15 6.97 -2.06 -5.86
C MET A 15 7.56 -0.67 -6.08
N THR A 16 8.86 -0.62 -6.35
CA THR A 16 9.50 0.56 -6.93
C THR A 16 9.07 0.73 -8.39
N ARG A 17 9.21 1.94 -8.93
CA ARG A 17 8.84 2.20 -10.33
C ARG A 17 9.81 1.56 -11.33
N GLN A 18 11.11 1.84 -11.22
CA GLN A 18 12.11 1.31 -12.15
C GLN A 18 13.52 1.27 -11.52
N PRO A 19 14.24 0.13 -11.60
CA PRO A 19 13.73 -1.19 -11.97
C PRO A 19 12.65 -1.66 -10.98
N GLY A 20 11.61 -2.35 -11.47
CA GLY A 20 10.47 -2.79 -10.65
C GLY A 20 10.87 -3.88 -9.65
N THR A 21 11.25 -3.47 -8.45
CA THR A 21 11.66 -4.35 -7.35
C THR A 21 10.71 -4.18 -6.18
N ILE A 22 10.71 -5.14 -5.25
CA ILE A 22 9.89 -5.03 -4.05
C ILE A 22 10.52 -3.96 -3.14
N LYS A 23 9.83 -2.83 -2.98
CA LYS A 23 10.19 -1.78 -2.02
C LYS A 23 9.84 -2.20 -0.60
N LYS A 24 8.63 -2.76 -0.43
CA LYS A 24 8.12 -3.15 0.87
C LYS A 24 7.13 -4.30 0.76
N THR A 25 7.17 -5.19 1.75
CA THR A 25 6.14 -6.22 1.96
C THR A 25 5.40 -5.90 3.25
N MET A 26 4.07 -5.86 3.19
CA MET A 26 3.21 -5.62 4.34
C MET A 26 2.32 -6.83 4.58
N GLN A 27 2.35 -7.36 5.80
CA GLN A 27 1.40 -8.37 6.24
C GLN A 27 0.13 -7.67 6.71
N VAL A 28 -1.03 -8.20 6.30
CA VAL A 28 -2.33 -7.71 6.76
C VAL A 28 -2.74 -8.61 7.93
N PRO A 29 -2.66 -8.15 9.19
CA PRO A 29 -2.72 -9.01 10.38
C PRO A 29 -4.15 -9.40 10.76
N LEU A 30 -4.95 -9.84 9.78
CA LEU A 30 -6.40 -10.00 9.93
C LEU A 30 -6.85 -11.39 9.57
N LYS A 31 -7.55 -12.02 10.51
CA LYS A 31 -8.21 -13.30 10.31
C LYS A 31 -9.47 -13.13 9.47
N ARG A 32 -9.79 -14.16 8.68
CA ARG A 32 -11.05 -14.26 7.94
C ARG A 32 -12.16 -14.83 8.85
N PRO A 33 -13.44 -14.51 8.61
CA PRO A 33 -13.98 -13.57 7.61
C PRO A 33 -13.82 -12.10 8.03
N ARG A 34 -13.64 -11.20 7.05
CA ARG A 34 -13.57 -9.74 7.27
C ARG A 34 -14.93 -9.15 6.92
N ASP A 35 -15.48 -8.31 7.79
CA ASP A 35 -16.68 -7.53 7.51
C ASP A 35 -16.33 -6.06 7.18
N HIS A 36 -17.31 -5.33 6.65
CA HIS A 36 -17.09 -3.95 6.18
C HIS A 36 -16.71 -2.97 7.29
N SER A 37 -17.06 -3.23 8.55
CA SER A 37 -16.67 -2.34 9.66
C SER A 37 -15.14 -2.26 9.82
N PHE A 38 -14.43 -3.29 9.35
CA PHE A 38 -12.97 -3.30 9.39
C PHE A 38 -12.34 -2.14 8.61
N MET A 39 -12.95 -1.72 7.49
CA MET A 39 -12.44 -0.59 6.70
C MET A 39 -12.47 0.74 7.47
N LEU A 40 -13.20 0.80 8.58
CA LEU A 40 -13.30 1.97 9.45
C LEU A 40 -12.32 1.93 10.64
N THR A 41 -11.57 0.83 10.79
CA THR A 41 -10.65 0.67 11.92
C THR A 41 -9.40 1.53 11.77
N PRO A 42 -8.80 1.98 12.89
CA PRO A 42 -7.52 2.70 12.85
C PRO A 42 -6.42 1.92 12.12
N GLU A 43 -6.40 0.59 12.25
CA GLU A 43 -5.42 -0.28 11.61
C GLU A 43 -5.54 -0.25 10.09
N PHE A 44 -6.77 -0.32 9.56
CA PHE A 44 -7.02 -0.20 8.12
C PHE A 44 -6.59 1.16 7.60
N ILE A 45 -7.01 2.23 8.29
CA ILE A 45 -6.70 3.62 7.90
C ILE A 45 -5.19 3.85 7.92
N GLN A 46 -4.49 3.31 8.92
CA GLN A 46 -3.04 3.44 9.03
C GLN A 46 -2.31 2.69 7.90
N MET A 47 -2.71 1.46 7.58
CA MET A 47 -2.15 0.71 6.45
C MET A 47 -2.40 1.43 5.12
N LYS A 48 -3.62 1.94 4.91
CA LYS A 48 -3.97 2.71 3.73
C LYS A 48 -3.08 3.95 3.59
N LYS A 49 -2.94 4.72 4.67
CA LYS A 49 -2.11 5.94 4.69
C LYS A 49 -0.67 5.64 4.31
N GLU A 50 -0.10 4.59 4.90
CA GLU A 50 1.27 4.16 4.62
C GLU A 50 1.46 3.75 3.15
N ILE A 51 0.53 2.96 2.58
CA ILE A 51 0.60 2.55 1.17
C ILE A 51 0.52 3.78 0.25
N VAL A 52 -0.39 4.71 0.52
CA VAL A 52 -0.54 5.94 -0.25
C VAL A 52 0.74 6.77 -0.20
N GLU A 53 1.33 6.95 0.98
CA GLU A 53 2.58 7.69 1.15
C GLU A 53 3.72 7.07 0.35
N LEU A 54 3.90 5.75 0.41
CA LEU A 54 4.93 5.04 -0.36
C LEU A 54 4.76 5.20 -1.87
N ILE A 55 3.53 5.12 -2.37
CA ILE A 55 3.23 5.32 -3.81
C ILE A 55 3.51 6.78 -4.22
N TRP A 56 3.18 7.74 -3.36
CA TRP A 56 3.46 9.16 -3.61
C TRP A 56 4.95 9.47 -3.62
N GLU A 57 5.73 8.86 -2.74
CA GLU A 57 7.19 8.96 -2.74
C GLU A 57 7.77 8.46 -4.07
N GLU A 58 7.38 7.27 -4.52
CA GLU A 58 7.81 6.71 -5.81
C GLU A 58 7.45 7.63 -6.98
N SER A 59 6.25 8.22 -6.93
CA SER A 59 5.78 9.13 -7.98
C SER A 59 6.57 10.44 -7.99
N LYS A 60 6.90 11.00 -6.82
CA LYS A 60 7.72 12.21 -6.69
C LYS A 60 9.15 11.99 -7.14
N GLN A 61 9.76 10.87 -6.73
CA GLN A 61 11.11 10.52 -7.13
C GLN A 61 11.21 10.39 -8.66
N ALA A 62 10.26 9.70 -9.28
CA ALA A 62 10.20 9.57 -10.74
C ALA A 62 10.05 10.93 -11.45
N ALA A 63 9.25 11.85 -10.90
CA ALA A 63 9.08 13.18 -11.48
C ALA A 63 10.34 14.05 -11.36
N MET A 64 11.15 13.86 -10.31
CA MET A 64 12.44 14.54 -10.15
C MET A 64 13.49 13.98 -11.11
N GLU A 65 13.58 12.65 -11.22
CA GLU A 65 14.52 11.98 -12.14
C GLU A 65 14.26 12.35 -13.60
N ALA A 66 13.00 12.45 -14.03
CA ALA A 66 12.64 12.84 -15.39
C ALA A 66 12.95 14.32 -15.73
N ARG A 67 13.31 15.14 -14.74
CA ARG A 67 13.65 16.57 -14.91
C ARG A 67 15.16 16.81 -14.99
N VAL A 68 15.98 15.78 -14.80
CA VAL A 68 17.44 15.80 -14.92
C VAL A 68 17.84 15.22 -16.27
#